data_AF-A0A7X7DZ82-F1
#
_entry.id   AF-A0A7X7DZ82-F1
#
_cell.length_a   1.000
_cell.length_b   1.000
_cell.length_c   1.000
_cell.angle_alpha   90.00
_cell.angle_beta   90.00
_cell.angle_gamma   90.00
#
_symmetry.space_group_name_H-M   'P 1'
#
loop_
_entity.id
_entity.type
_entity.pdbx_description
1 polymer ?
#
loop_
_entity_poly.entity_id
_entity_poly.type
_entity_poly.pdbx_seq_one_letter_code
_entity_poly.pdbx_strand_id
1 'polypeptide(L)'
;SSELVAQGLISIHEKFGTDAYIGFHYTPVEYEAFGGDVIFREDGPPNSGRPIIKEGKDIDSLTAPIVKDTECLQVVLDMIKRLKKDSPDDAPIFGVTISPFSLPVMQMGFENYINLYTLMKPGLTSSLK
;
A
#
# COMPACT_ATOMS: atom_id res chain seq x y z
N SER A 1 -2.21 -15.15 0.23
CA SER A 1 -1.04 -15.44 -0.61
C SER A 1 -1.23 -14.75 -1.96
N SER A 2 -0.15 -14.51 -2.69
CA SER A 2 -0.18 -13.89 -4.02
C SER A 2 -1.04 -14.68 -5.02
N GLU A 3 -0.96 -16.01 -4.98
CA GLU A 3 -1.71 -16.91 -5.86
C GLU A 3 -3.23 -16.80 -5.69
N LEU A 4 -3.73 -16.87 -4.46
CA LEU A 4 -5.16 -16.82 -4.19
C LEU A 4 -5.75 -15.46 -4.57
N VAL A 5 -5.00 -14.37 -4.39
CA VAL A 5 -5.43 -13.04 -4.81
C VAL A 5 -5.50 -12.94 -6.33
N ALA A 6 -4.46 -13.42 -7.05
CA ALA A 6 -4.47 -13.45 -8.52
C ALA A 6 -5.64 -14.26 -9.08
N GLN A 7 -5.88 -15.46 -8.55
CA GLN A 7 -7.03 -16.30 -8.94
C GLN A 7 -8.36 -15.60 -8.68
N GLY A 8 -8.51 -14.93 -7.53
CA GLY A 8 -9.70 -14.16 -7.22
C GLY A 8 -9.98 -13.04 -8.23
N LEU A 9 -8.93 -12.30 -8.63
CA LEU A 9 -9.05 -11.25 -9.66
C LEU A 9 -9.42 -11.82 -11.03
N ILE A 10 -8.85 -12.96 -11.42
CA ILE A 10 -9.19 -13.67 -12.66
C ILE A 10 -10.66 -14.13 -12.64
N SER A 11 -11.10 -14.76 -11.55
CA SER A 11 -12.50 -15.21 -11.42
C SER A 11 -13.51 -14.07 -11.43
N ILE A 12 -13.16 -12.89 -10.90
CA ILE A 12 -13.99 -11.69 -11.00
C ILE A 12 -14.15 -11.27 -12.46
N HIS A 13 -13.04 -11.22 -13.22
CA HIS A 13 -13.07 -10.88 -14.63
C HIS A 13 -13.87 -11.90 -15.45
N GLU A 14 -13.64 -13.20 -15.27
CA GLU A 14 -14.38 -14.25 -15.98
C GLU A 14 -15.90 -14.20 -15.70
N LYS A 15 -16.27 -13.88 -14.45
CA LYS A 15 -17.68 -13.85 -14.04
C LYS A 15 -18.42 -12.61 -14.52
N PHE A 16 -17.74 -11.46 -14.56
CA PHE A 16 -18.39 -10.16 -14.75
C PHE A 16 -17.93 -9.40 -16.00
N GLY A 17 -16.92 -9.88 -16.72
CA GLY A 17 -16.37 -9.25 -17.91
C GLY A 17 -15.78 -7.87 -17.63
N THR A 18 -14.96 -7.72 -16.57
CA THR A 18 -14.40 -6.42 -16.19
C THR A 18 -13.40 -5.92 -17.23
N ASP A 19 -13.43 -4.64 -17.59
CA ASP A 19 -12.52 -4.07 -18.59
C ASP A 19 -11.07 -3.88 -18.10
N ALA A 20 -10.76 -4.27 -16.86
CA ALA A 20 -9.43 -4.20 -16.28
C ALA A 20 -9.29 -5.14 -15.07
N TYR A 21 -8.05 -5.48 -14.75
CA TYR A 21 -7.67 -6.05 -13.47
C TYR A 21 -7.09 -4.99 -12.54
N ILE A 22 -7.52 -5.02 -11.28
CA ILE A 22 -6.97 -4.16 -10.25
C ILE A 22 -5.93 -4.98 -9.47
N GLY A 23 -4.65 -4.80 -9.81
CA GLY A 23 -3.50 -5.46 -9.19
C GLY A 23 -3.23 -4.94 -7.78
N PHE A 24 -4.22 -5.05 -6.90
CA PHE A 24 -4.21 -4.57 -5.53
C PHE A 24 -4.30 -5.75 -4.57
N HIS A 25 -3.34 -5.86 -3.65
CA HIS A 25 -3.22 -7.01 -2.76
C HIS A 25 -3.90 -6.76 -1.39
N TYR A 26 -3.41 -5.80 -0.60
CA TYR A 26 -4.12 -5.26 0.57
C TYR A 26 -3.66 -3.84 0.88
N THR A 27 -4.53 -3.05 1.51
CA THR A 27 -4.34 -1.61 1.73
C THR A 27 -3.08 -1.26 2.53
N PRO A 28 -2.76 -1.88 3.67
CA PRO A 28 -1.60 -1.47 4.47
C PRO A 28 -0.25 -2.03 4.02
N VAL A 29 -0.08 -2.52 2.78
CA VAL A 29 1.17 -3.18 2.36
C VAL A 29 2.38 -2.24 2.37
N GLU A 30 2.25 -0.99 1.95
CA GLU A 30 3.33 -0.01 2.07
C GLU A 30 3.56 0.37 3.53
N TYR A 31 2.51 0.50 4.34
CA TYR A 31 2.65 0.75 5.77
C TYR A 31 3.44 -0.38 6.47
N GLU A 32 3.18 -1.63 6.11
CA GLU A 32 3.95 -2.80 6.55
C GLU A 32 5.39 -2.75 6.09
N ALA A 33 5.64 -2.34 4.84
CA ALA A 33 6.98 -2.18 4.30
C ALA A 33 7.82 -1.17 5.09
N PHE A 34 7.18 -0.16 5.72
CA PHE A 34 7.83 0.78 6.64
C PHE A 34 7.94 0.25 8.09
N GLY A 35 7.64 -1.01 8.34
CA GLY A 35 7.79 -1.68 9.64
C GLY A 35 6.55 -1.64 10.52
N GLY A 36 5.38 -1.29 9.97
CA GLY A 36 4.13 -1.26 10.71
C GLY A 36 3.39 -2.60 10.76
N ASP A 37 2.66 -2.86 11.85
CA ASP A 37 1.88 -4.11 11.98
C ASP A 37 0.57 -4.08 11.17
N VAL A 38 0.21 -5.20 10.54
CA VAL A 38 -1.08 -5.34 9.83
C VAL A 38 -2.08 -6.16 10.64
N ILE A 39 -3.30 -5.65 10.78
CA ILE A 39 -4.41 -6.33 11.45
C ILE A 39 -5.25 -7.05 10.40
N PHE A 40 -5.19 -8.37 10.39
CA PHE A 40 -6.08 -9.23 9.61
C PHE A 40 -7.31 -9.62 10.44
N ARG A 41 -8.49 -9.54 9.83
CA ARG A 41 -9.77 -10.00 10.41
C ARG A 41 -10.42 -10.99 9.46
N GLU A 42 -11.23 -11.88 10.01
CA GLU A 42 -11.97 -12.88 9.21
C GLU A 42 -13.04 -12.22 8.31
N ASP A 43 -13.65 -11.14 8.81
CA ASP A 43 -14.83 -10.49 8.24
C ASP A 43 -14.57 -9.10 7.66
N GLY A 44 -13.32 -8.77 7.31
CA GLY A 44 -13.00 -7.45 6.79
C GLY A 44 -11.63 -7.35 6.12
N PRO A 45 -11.38 -6.24 5.41
CA PRO A 45 -10.10 -6.00 4.77
C PRO A 45 -8.98 -5.83 5.83
N PRO A 46 -7.73 -6.17 5.50
CA PRO A 46 -6.58 -5.89 6.36
C PRO A 46 -6.46 -4.38 6.61
N ASN A 47 -6.15 -4.01 7.86
CA ASN A 47 -6.01 -2.61 8.28
C ASN A 47 -4.63 -2.37 8.90
N SER A 48 -4.16 -1.12 8.84
CA SER A 48 -2.94 -0.71 9.55
C SER A 48 -3.14 -0.80 11.07
N GLY A 49 -2.11 -1.25 11.78
CA GLY A 49 -2.03 -1.27 13.23
C GLY A 49 -1.82 0.13 13.84
N ARG A 50 -1.15 0.16 14.99
CA ARG A 50 -0.87 1.43 15.67
C ARG A 50 0.19 2.24 14.92
N PRO A 51 0.04 3.57 14.79
CA PRO A 51 1.03 4.44 14.18
C PRO A 51 2.48 4.18 14.63
N ILE A 52 3.39 4.08 13.67
CA ILE A 52 4.84 3.89 13.91
C ILE A 52 5.57 5.21 14.17
N ILE A 53 5.02 6.34 13.69
CA ILE A 53 5.52 7.70 13.94
C ILE A 53 4.70 8.29 15.10
N LYS A 54 5.35 8.63 16.20
CA LYS A 54 4.69 9.21 17.38
C LYS A 54 5.00 10.69 17.53
N GLU A 55 6.17 11.11 17.07
CA GLU A 55 6.65 12.48 17.15
C GLU A 55 7.50 12.84 15.92
N GLY A 56 7.74 14.13 15.70
CA GLY A 56 8.41 14.62 14.49
C GLY A 56 9.80 14.02 14.25
N LYS A 57 10.57 13.77 15.32
CA LYS A 57 11.93 13.18 15.21
C LYS A 57 11.93 11.75 14.67
N ASP A 58 10.82 11.02 14.79
CA ASP A 58 10.72 9.66 14.26
C ASP A 58 10.78 9.68 12.72
N ILE A 59 10.28 10.78 12.11
CA ILE A 59 10.31 10.99 10.65
C ILE A 59 11.75 11.02 10.13
N ASP A 60 12.65 11.69 10.85
CA ASP A 60 14.07 11.81 10.45
C ASP A 60 14.79 10.46 10.44
N SER A 61 14.27 9.47 11.18
CA SER A 61 14.83 8.11 11.26
C SER A 61 14.21 7.13 10.27
N LEU A 62 13.12 7.51 9.58
CA LEU A 62 12.46 6.64 8.61
C LEU A 62 13.37 6.41 7.40
N THR A 63 13.51 5.15 7.03
CA THR A 63 14.20 4.75 5.81
C THR A 63 13.17 4.16 4.85
N ALA A 64 13.15 4.65 3.61
CA ALA A 64 12.28 4.10 2.58
C ALA A 64 12.64 2.62 2.32
N PRO A 65 11.65 1.71 2.25
CA PRO A 65 11.89 0.30 2.00
C PRO A 65 12.48 0.10 0.60
N ILE A 66 13.46 -0.80 0.52
CA ILE A 66 14.00 -1.23 -0.78
C ILE A 66 13.07 -2.32 -1.32
N VAL A 67 12.34 -2.01 -2.39
CA VAL A 67 11.27 -2.88 -2.94
C VAL A 67 11.72 -4.33 -3.14
N LYS A 68 12.89 -4.55 -3.75
CA LYS A 68 13.44 -5.88 -4.04
C LYS A 68 13.79 -6.71 -2.79
N ASP A 69 14.06 -6.04 -1.67
CA ASP A 69 14.52 -6.65 -0.43
C ASP A 69 13.38 -6.71 0.61
N THR A 70 12.18 -6.23 0.27
CA THR A 70 11.03 -6.14 1.17
C THR A 70 9.99 -7.20 0.81
N GLU A 71 9.83 -8.22 1.67
CA GLU A 71 9.02 -9.41 1.39
C GLU A 71 7.55 -9.08 1.05
N CYS A 72 6.87 -8.26 1.86
CA CYS A 72 5.46 -7.91 1.62
C CYS A 72 5.24 -7.21 0.27
N LEU A 73 6.21 -6.40 -0.19
CA LEU A 73 6.17 -5.77 -1.51
C LEU A 73 6.44 -6.77 -2.63
N GLN A 74 7.31 -7.77 -2.40
CA GLN A 74 7.52 -8.85 -3.37
C GLN A 74 6.27 -9.71 -3.56
N VAL A 75 5.45 -9.90 -2.53
CA VAL A 75 4.17 -10.61 -2.65
C VAL A 75 3.22 -9.91 -3.63
N VAL A 76 3.18 -8.57 -3.63
CA VAL A 76 2.38 -7.79 -4.59
C VAL A 76 2.90 -8.00 -6.02
N LEU A 77 4.22 -7.92 -6.22
CA LEU A 77 4.81 -8.12 -7.54
C LEU A 77 4.64 -9.56 -8.05
N ASP A 78 4.71 -10.55 -7.17
CA ASP A 78 4.44 -11.95 -7.51
C ASP A 78 2.98 -12.16 -7.92
N MET A 79 2.03 -11.54 -7.20
CA MET A 79 0.62 -11.56 -7.57
C MET A 79 0.39 -10.96 -8.96
N ILE A 80 0.99 -9.80 -9.26
CA ILE A 80 0.87 -9.15 -10.59
C ILE A 80 1.50 -10.01 -11.69
N LYS A 81 2.65 -10.64 -11.44
CA LYS A 81 3.30 -11.57 -12.39
C LYS A 81 2.41 -12.76 -12.70
N ARG A 82 1.80 -13.36 -11.68
CA ARG A 82 0.84 -14.48 -11.82
C ARG A 82 -0.38 -14.04 -12.60
N LEU A 83 -0.95 -12.89 -12.24
CA LEU A 83 -2.07 -12.32 -12.96
C LEU A 83 -1.77 -12.16 -14.45
N LYS A 84 -0.63 -11.55 -14.82
CA LYS A 84 -0.23 -11.41 -16.24
C LYS A 84 0.00 -12.76 -16.95
N LYS A 85 0.49 -13.76 -16.22
CA LYS A 85 0.78 -15.09 -16.77
C LYS A 85 -0.48 -15.91 -17.00
N ASP A 86 -1.41 -15.86 -16.06
CA ASP A 86 -2.52 -16.80 -15.96
C ASP A 86 -3.86 -16.17 -16.43
N SER A 87 -3.96 -14.84 -16.59
CA SER A 87 -5.13 -14.17 -17.15
C SER A 87 -5.15 -14.20 -18.69
N PRO A 88 -6.33 -14.11 -19.31
CA PRO A 88 -6.45 -13.74 -20.72
C PRO A 88 -5.76 -12.38 -21.01
N ASP A 89 -5.32 -12.19 -22.26
CA ASP A 89 -4.65 -10.97 -22.72
C ASP A 89 -5.64 -10.00 -23.37
N ASP A 90 -6.75 -9.74 -22.69
CA ASP A 90 -7.89 -8.93 -23.18
C ASP A 90 -8.21 -7.72 -22.29
N ALA A 91 -7.60 -7.62 -21.11
CA ALA A 91 -7.76 -6.49 -20.20
C ALA A 91 -6.43 -6.02 -19.59
N PRO A 92 -6.21 -4.70 -19.42
CA PRO A 92 -5.02 -4.17 -18.77
C PRO A 92 -4.98 -4.50 -17.28
N ILE A 93 -3.77 -4.56 -16.72
CA ILE A 93 -3.54 -4.69 -15.28
C ILE A 93 -3.09 -3.33 -14.73
N PHE A 94 -3.89 -2.76 -13.83
CA PHE A 94 -3.53 -1.54 -13.10
C PHE A 94 -2.84 -1.91 -11.78
N GLY A 95 -1.56 -1.57 -11.66
CA GLY A 95 -0.86 -1.59 -10.37
C GLY A 95 -1.36 -0.45 -9.49
N VAL A 96 -1.57 -0.74 -8.20
CA VAL A 96 -2.07 0.23 -7.22
C VAL A 96 -1.08 0.36 -6.08
N THR A 97 -0.88 1.60 -5.61
CA THR A 97 -0.11 1.92 -4.42
C THR A 97 -0.83 2.97 -3.60
N ILE A 98 -0.55 3.01 -2.30
CA ILE A 98 -1.11 4.02 -1.40
C ILE A 98 -0.52 5.39 -1.69
N SER A 99 -1.40 6.39 -1.76
CA SER A 99 -1.02 7.78 -1.99
C SER A 99 0.00 8.28 -0.96
N PRO A 100 0.98 9.11 -1.37
CA PRO A 100 1.93 9.73 -0.44
C PRO A 100 1.28 10.69 0.57
N PHE A 101 -0.02 11.00 0.42
CA PHE A 101 -0.80 11.75 1.41
C PHE A 101 -1.61 10.85 2.35
N SER A 102 -1.91 9.63 1.93
CA SER A 102 -2.62 8.64 2.76
C SER A 102 -1.65 7.87 3.64
N LEU A 103 -0.49 7.50 3.12
CA LEU A 103 0.50 6.71 3.86
C LEU A 103 0.96 7.40 5.15
N PRO A 104 1.29 8.72 5.18
CA PRO A 104 1.66 9.37 6.43
C PRO A 104 0.52 9.38 7.46
N VAL A 105 -0.73 9.55 7.04
CA VAL A 105 -1.90 9.46 7.92
C VAL A 105 -1.97 8.08 8.59
N MET A 106 -1.68 7.01 7.84
CA MET A 106 -1.60 5.64 8.38
C MET A 106 -0.41 5.48 9.35
N GLN A 107 0.72 6.12 9.05
CA GLN A 107 1.97 5.99 9.82
C GLN A 107 1.99 6.80 11.12
N MET A 108 1.32 7.96 11.19
CA MET A 108 1.38 8.87 12.35
C MET A 108 0.02 9.17 12.99
N GLY A 109 -1.08 8.78 12.34
CA GLY A 109 -2.43 9.16 12.71
C GLY A 109 -2.86 10.51 12.13
N PHE A 110 -4.18 10.66 11.93
CA PHE A 110 -4.75 11.84 11.27
C PHE A 110 -4.49 13.15 12.04
N GLU A 111 -4.63 13.13 13.36
CA GLU A 111 -4.40 14.31 14.21
C GLU A 111 -2.96 14.82 14.10
N ASN A 112 -1.98 13.93 14.28
CA ASN A 112 -0.57 14.29 14.19
C ASN A 112 -0.18 14.76 12.78
N TYR A 113 -0.76 14.15 11.75
CA TYR A 113 -0.58 14.58 10.37
C TYR A 113 -1.08 16.01 10.16
N ILE A 114 -2.31 16.34 10.57
CA ILE A 114 -2.85 17.71 10.46
C ILE A 114 -2.04 18.71 11.30
N ASN A 115 -1.60 18.32 12.49
CA ASN A 115 -0.74 19.15 13.34
C ASN A 115 0.60 19.44 12.65
N LEU A 116 1.20 18.46 11.99
CA LEU A 116 2.41 18.68 11.19
C LEU A 116 2.17 19.74 10.11
N TYR A 117 1.09 19.63 9.33
CA TYR A 117 0.76 20.63 8.30
C TYR A 117 0.48 22.02 8.86
N THR A 118 -0.18 22.11 10.01
CA THR A 118 -0.56 23.38 10.64
C THR A 118 0.64 24.06 11.32
N LEU A 119 1.57 23.27 11.86
CA LEU A 119 2.80 23.74 12.51
C LEU A 119 3.94 24.00 11.51
N MET A 120 3.90 23.40 10.32
CA MET A 120 4.75 23.77 9.19
C MET A 120 4.38 25.20 8.73
N LYS A 121 5.04 26.19 9.34
CA LYS A 121 5.06 27.57 8.84
C LYS A 121 5.37 27.58 7.33
N PRO A 122 4.80 28.51 6.53
CA PRO A 122 5.05 28.61 5.10
C PRO A 122 6.54 28.90 4.83
N GLY A 123 7.33 27.85 4.59
CA GLY A 123 8.78 27.95 4.39
C GLY A 123 9.54 26.62 4.27
N LEU A 124 8.94 25.48 4.65
CA LEU A 124 9.63 24.16 4.64
C LEU A 124 9.25 23.23 3.47
N THR A 125 8.57 23.73 2.43
CA THR A 125 8.15 22.93 1.26
C THR A 125 9.23 22.79 0.18
N SER A 126 10.46 23.28 0.40
CA SER A 126 11.53 23.27 -0.60
C SER A 126 12.29 21.94 -0.72
N SER A 127 12.11 20.98 0.20
CA SER A 127 12.86 19.71 0.24
C SER A 127 12.07 18.46 -0.19
N LEU A 128 10.88 18.62 -0.77
CA LEU A 128 10.09 17.51 -1.34
C LEU A 128 10.01 17.57 -2.88
N LYS A 129 11.11 17.97 -3.53
CA LYS A 129 11.30 17.82 -4.98
C LYS A 129 12.28 16.70 -5.29
#